data_AF-A0A078A183-F1
#
_entry.id   AF-A0A078A183-F1
#
_cell.length_a   1.000
_cell.length_b   1.000
_cell.length_c   1.000
_cell.angle_alpha   90.00
_cell.angle_beta   90.00
_cell.angle_gamma   90.00
#
_symmetry.space_group_name_H-M   'P 1'
#
loop_
_entity.id
_entity.type
_entity.pdbx_description
1 polymer ?
#
loop_
_entity_poly.entity_id
_entity_poly.type
_entity_poly.pdbx_seq_one_letter_code
_entity_poly.pdbx_strand_id
1 'polypeptide(L)'
;MDSIEQDEKELKNYQTPLEFKVIDKYKVLLGGWLEVSVNLGDITEENVDAITNAANEDLYHGGGVAGAIAEKGGPSIQIESDEWKKRNGLIKEGTAPAVTRSGNIKCYKYIIHAGQRDDEQLLYDCIKDTCRTACNYNLKSVSIPAISSGIFGFPRELCAAHLFRAVEDFCFENRPEILVDSIPTLRFVRFTDNDFPTVQEFQKKSYGQLDFPINDEMINEVKSHKKEIQDQETQTMSYDEVEMIIEKQIRVKIKNELAARDQNVQNSNQSQNPTFTQYYQPSVNGQQYSRYFHGNDLD
;
A
#
# COMPACT_ATOMS: atom_id res chain seq x y z
N MET A 1 30.67 -5.10 28.36
CA MET A 1 30.60 -3.69 27.92
C MET A 1 30.24 -3.65 26.44
N ASP A 2 30.82 -4.53 25.63
CA ASP A 2 30.58 -4.65 24.18
C ASP A 2 29.13 -4.98 23.76
N SER A 3 28.34 -5.73 24.55
CA SER A 3 26.95 -6.07 24.18
C SER A 3 25.97 -4.91 24.37
N ILE A 4 26.17 -4.08 25.40
CA ILE A 4 25.28 -2.95 25.72
C ILE A 4 25.45 -1.82 24.71
N GLU A 5 26.67 -1.57 24.23
CA GLU A 5 26.92 -0.59 23.15
C GLU A 5 26.37 -1.04 21.79
N GLN A 6 26.30 -2.35 21.55
CA GLN A 6 25.67 -2.92 20.35
C GLN A 6 24.15 -2.77 20.42
N ASP A 7 23.54 -3.12 21.55
CA ASP A 7 22.11 -2.96 21.80
C ASP A 7 21.69 -1.47 21.75
N GLU A 8 22.49 -0.55 22.32
CA GLU A 8 22.22 0.90 22.25
C GLU A 8 22.35 1.49 20.84
N LYS A 9 23.25 0.97 20.00
CA LYS A 9 23.34 1.34 18.58
C LYS A 9 22.15 0.84 17.78
N GLU A 10 21.70 -0.39 18.01
CA GLU A 10 20.47 -0.92 17.41
C GLU A 10 19.26 -0.06 17.83
N LEU A 11 19.08 0.22 19.13
CA LEU A 11 17.98 1.05 19.65
C LEU A 11 17.98 2.48 19.12
N LYS A 12 19.16 3.12 18.92
CA LYS A 12 19.24 4.46 18.30
C LYS A 12 18.84 4.44 16.82
N ASN A 13 19.18 3.38 16.08
CA ASN A 13 18.80 3.26 14.66
C ASN A 13 17.28 3.14 14.48
N TYR A 14 16.57 2.52 15.44
CA TYR A 14 15.11 2.46 15.48
C TYR A 14 14.43 3.81 15.78
N GLN A 15 15.13 4.79 16.36
CA GLN A 15 14.56 6.12 16.66
C GLN A 15 14.63 7.10 15.49
N THR A 16 15.53 6.86 14.53
CA THR A 16 15.69 7.73 13.35
C THR A 16 14.50 7.58 12.41
N PRO A 17 13.74 8.66 12.13
CA PRO A 17 12.60 8.61 11.22
C PRO A 17 12.99 8.15 9.81
N LEU A 18 12.07 7.52 9.09
CA LEU A 18 12.29 7.17 7.69
C LEU A 18 12.32 8.46 6.85
N GLU A 19 13.41 8.68 6.12
CA GLU A 19 13.50 9.79 5.17
C GLU A 19 12.45 9.60 4.08
N PHE A 20 11.65 10.65 3.81
CA PHE A 20 10.68 10.67 2.74
C PHE A 20 11.00 11.83 1.80
N LYS A 21 11.21 11.52 0.51
CA LYS A 21 11.53 12.52 -0.50
C LYS A 21 10.70 12.32 -1.76
N VAL A 22 9.89 13.31 -2.13
CA VAL A 22 9.25 13.35 -3.45
C VAL A 22 10.33 13.59 -4.50
N ILE A 23 10.46 12.69 -5.48
CA ILE A 23 11.49 12.78 -6.53
C ILE A 23 10.92 12.99 -7.94
N ASP A 24 9.63 12.70 -8.16
CA ASP A 24 8.90 13.06 -9.38
C ASP A 24 7.39 13.07 -9.11
N LYS A 25 6.60 13.45 -10.12
CA LYS A 25 5.14 13.37 -10.09
C LYS A 25 4.73 11.91 -9.87
N TYR A 26 4.16 11.62 -8.69
CA TYR A 26 3.74 10.28 -8.23
C TYR A 26 4.88 9.31 -7.92
N LYS A 27 6.06 9.84 -7.58
CA LYS A 27 7.22 9.05 -7.24
C LYS A 27 7.92 9.61 -6.00
N VAL A 28 8.20 8.71 -5.06
CA VAL A 28 8.85 9.02 -3.79
C VAL A 28 10.05 8.11 -3.58
N LEU A 29 11.02 8.59 -2.82
CA LEU A 29 12.16 7.84 -2.33
C LEU A 29 12.02 7.71 -0.81
N LEU A 30 11.87 6.48 -0.35
CA LEU A 30 11.76 6.10 1.05
C LEU A 30 13.12 5.65 1.58
N GLY A 31 13.48 6.12 2.77
CA GLY A 31 14.73 5.82 3.47
C GLY A 31 16.00 6.19 2.70
N GLY A 32 15.89 6.96 1.61
CA GLY A 32 17.00 7.25 0.71
C GLY A 32 17.38 6.11 -0.27
N TRP A 33 16.69 4.96 -0.23
CA TRP A 33 17.12 3.77 -0.99
C TRP A 33 16.01 3.00 -1.73
N LEU A 34 14.74 3.16 -1.36
CA LEU A 34 13.61 2.48 -1.98
C LEU A 34 12.72 3.47 -2.73
N GLU A 35 12.69 3.39 -4.06
CA GLU A 35 11.78 4.18 -4.87
C GLU A 35 10.39 3.54 -4.90
N VAL A 36 9.35 4.33 -4.59
CA VAL A 36 7.95 3.93 -4.72
C VAL A 36 7.28 4.85 -5.74
N SER A 37 6.58 4.27 -6.71
CA SER A 37 5.89 5.03 -7.77
C SER A 37 4.46 4.55 -7.97
N VAL A 38 3.60 5.43 -8.48
CA VAL A 38 2.21 5.10 -8.83
C VAL A 38 2.02 5.25 -10.33
N ASN A 39 1.44 4.25 -10.98
CA ASN A 39 1.16 4.24 -12.41
C ASN A 39 -0.31 3.93 -12.71
N LEU A 40 -0.86 4.63 -13.69
CA LEU A 40 -2.12 4.26 -14.34
C LEU A 40 -1.80 3.40 -15.56
N GLY A 41 -2.19 2.13 -15.54
CA GLY A 41 -1.88 1.24 -16.63
C GLY A 41 -2.29 -0.21 -16.39
N ASP A 42 -2.06 -1.02 -17.42
CA ASP A 42 -2.20 -2.46 -17.34
C ASP A 42 -0.92 -3.06 -16.72
N ILE A 43 -1.07 -3.71 -15.57
CA ILE A 43 0.05 -4.35 -14.86
C ILE A 43 0.78 -5.38 -15.73
N THR A 44 0.10 -5.98 -16.72
CA THR A 44 0.71 -6.96 -17.63
C THR A 44 1.65 -6.33 -18.66
N GLU A 45 1.66 -5.00 -18.78
CA GLU A 45 2.54 -4.22 -19.68
C GLU A 45 3.72 -3.57 -18.95
N GLU A 46 3.87 -3.83 -17.64
CA GLU A 46 4.92 -3.21 -16.83
C GLU A 46 6.32 -3.68 -17.23
N ASN A 47 7.30 -2.78 -17.08
CA ASN A 47 8.71 -3.07 -17.33
C ASN A 47 9.48 -3.12 -16.00
N VAL A 48 9.40 -4.28 -15.36
CA VAL A 48 9.91 -4.58 -14.01
C VAL A 48 10.51 -5.99 -13.99
N ASP A 49 11.10 -6.43 -12.88
CA ASP A 49 11.60 -7.81 -12.78
C ASP A 49 10.48 -8.82 -12.50
N ALA A 50 9.50 -8.41 -11.69
CA ALA A 50 8.28 -9.16 -11.41
C ALA A 50 7.04 -8.28 -11.28
N ILE A 51 5.88 -8.88 -11.52
CA ILE A 51 4.59 -8.31 -11.13
C ILE A 51 3.95 -9.15 -10.03
N THR A 52 3.00 -8.57 -9.33
CA THR A 52 2.19 -9.26 -8.33
C THR A 52 0.83 -9.62 -8.91
N ASN A 53 0.43 -10.87 -8.71
CA ASN A 53 -0.92 -11.34 -8.97
C ASN A 53 -1.73 -11.32 -7.67
N ALA A 54 -2.92 -10.70 -7.71
CA ALA A 54 -3.95 -10.85 -6.68
C ALA A 54 -4.57 -12.25 -6.78
N ALA A 55 -4.06 -13.19 -5.98
CA ALA A 55 -4.37 -14.61 -6.09
C ALA A 55 -5.34 -15.07 -4.99
N ASN A 56 -6.18 -16.05 -5.34
CA ASN A 56 -6.86 -16.89 -4.36
C ASN A 56 -5.94 -18.02 -3.85
N GLU A 57 -6.35 -18.68 -2.77
CA GLU A 57 -5.62 -19.79 -2.12
C GLU A 57 -5.28 -20.94 -3.07
N ASP A 58 -6.12 -21.15 -4.09
CA ASP A 58 -6.02 -22.23 -5.06
C ASP A 58 -5.11 -21.94 -6.24
N LEU A 59 -4.58 -20.72 -6.35
CA LEU A 59 -3.86 -20.23 -7.53
C LEU A 59 -4.64 -20.43 -8.85
N TYR A 60 -5.96 -20.26 -8.80
CA TYR A 60 -6.80 -20.35 -9.98
C TYR A 60 -7.03 -18.99 -10.63
N HIS A 61 -6.67 -18.84 -11.91
CA HIS A 61 -6.61 -17.55 -12.59
C HIS A 61 -7.86 -17.24 -13.43
N GLY A 62 -9.03 -17.23 -12.80
CA GLY A 62 -10.33 -17.16 -13.49
C GLY A 62 -10.85 -15.75 -13.85
N GLY A 63 -10.24 -14.68 -13.35
CA GLY A 63 -10.76 -13.32 -13.57
C GLY A 63 -9.93 -12.22 -12.88
N GLY A 64 -10.34 -10.97 -13.08
CA GLY A 64 -9.62 -9.80 -12.56
C GLY A 64 -8.18 -9.74 -13.07
N VAL A 65 -7.26 -9.27 -12.22
CA VAL A 65 -5.83 -9.22 -12.52
C VAL A 65 -5.27 -10.62 -12.81
N ALA A 66 -5.67 -11.64 -12.06
CA ALA A 66 -5.22 -13.02 -12.28
C ALA A 66 -5.60 -13.53 -13.69
N GLY A 67 -6.84 -13.27 -14.11
CA GLY A 67 -7.32 -13.61 -15.44
C GLY A 67 -6.56 -12.89 -16.55
N ALA A 68 -6.34 -11.57 -16.41
CA ALA A 68 -5.57 -10.79 -17.38
C ALA A 68 -4.12 -11.30 -17.52
N ILE A 69 -3.48 -11.64 -16.40
CA ILE A 69 -2.13 -12.24 -16.39
C ILE A 69 -2.13 -13.60 -17.09
N ALA A 70 -3.10 -14.47 -16.80
CA ALA A 70 -3.18 -15.80 -17.41
C ALA A 70 -3.52 -15.75 -18.91
N GLU A 71 -4.39 -14.84 -19.33
CA GLU A 71 -4.74 -14.63 -20.74
C GLU A 71 -3.50 -14.25 -21.54
N LYS A 72 -2.72 -13.28 -21.05
CA LYS A 72 -1.54 -12.79 -21.75
C LYS A 72 -0.32 -13.71 -21.60
N GLY A 73 -0.13 -14.29 -20.43
CA GLY A 73 0.94 -15.23 -20.11
C GLY A 73 0.76 -16.60 -20.75
N GLY A 74 -0.47 -16.96 -21.11
CA GLY A 74 -0.82 -18.24 -21.70
C GLY A 74 -0.90 -19.39 -20.70
N PRO A 75 -1.17 -20.62 -21.18
CA PRO A 75 -1.49 -21.77 -20.33
C PRO A 75 -0.40 -22.15 -19.31
N SER A 76 0.86 -21.79 -19.56
CA SER A 76 1.98 -22.09 -18.65
C SER A 76 1.79 -21.48 -17.27
N ILE A 77 1.08 -20.35 -17.16
CA ILE A 77 0.82 -19.70 -15.87
C ILE A 77 0.04 -20.61 -14.93
N GLN A 78 -1.07 -21.20 -15.42
CA GLN A 78 -1.88 -22.13 -14.62
C GLN A 78 -1.12 -23.45 -14.38
N ILE A 79 -0.36 -23.95 -15.37
CA ILE A 79 0.43 -25.18 -15.21
C ILE A 79 1.47 -25.03 -14.09
N GLU A 80 2.28 -23.96 -14.09
CA GLU A 80 3.27 -23.72 -13.04
C GLU A 80 2.62 -23.47 -11.68
N SER A 81 1.45 -22.82 -11.67
CA SER A 81 0.64 -22.60 -10.46
C SER A 81 0.14 -23.91 -9.86
N ASP A 82 -0.36 -24.83 -10.69
CA ASP A 82 -0.82 -26.15 -10.26
C ASP A 82 0.35 -27.00 -9.75
N GLU A 83 1.52 -26.91 -10.38
CA GLU A 83 2.75 -27.57 -9.92
C GLU A 83 3.27 -27.00 -8.59
N TRP A 84 3.15 -25.69 -8.37
CA TRP A 84 3.44 -25.08 -7.09
C TRP A 84 2.47 -25.59 -6.02
N LYS A 85 1.15 -25.53 -6.28
CA LYS A 85 0.12 -26.02 -5.34
C LYS A 85 0.30 -27.49 -4.97
N LYS A 86 0.65 -28.35 -5.93
CA LYS A 86 0.94 -29.77 -5.66
C LYS A 86 2.11 -29.99 -4.70
N ARG A 87 3.12 -29.12 -4.73
CA ARG A 87 4.33 -29.23 -3.89
C ARG A 87 4.17 -28.55 -2.54
N ASN A 88 3.42 -27.46 -2.48
CA ASN A 88 3.40 -26.55 -1.33
C ASN A 88 2.04 -26.49 -0.62
N GLY A 89 0.97 -27.01 -1.23
CA GLY A 89 -0.39 -26.87 -0.74
C GLY A 89 -1.02 -25.55 -1.17
N LEU A 90 -2.10 -25.17 -0.46
CA LEU A 90 -2.80 -23.90 -0.68
C LEU A 90 -1.93 -22.73 -0.23
N ILE A 91 -2.08 -21.58 -0.89
CA ILE A 91 -1.51 -20.33 -0.39
C ILE A 91 -2.29 -19.90 0.84
N LYS A 92 -1.57 -19.54 1.90
CA LYS A 92 -2.17 -18.93 3.08
C LYS A 92 -2.50 -17.46 2.80
N GLU A 93 -3.68 -17.01 3.18
CA GLU A 93 -4.05 -15.60 3.13
C GLU A 93 -3.01 -14.73 3.88
N GLY A 94 -2.75 -13.52 3.38
CA GLY A 94 -1.76 -12.62 3.97
C GLY A 94 -0.30 -12.97 3.64
N THR A 95 -0.06 -13.89 2.71
CA THR A 95 1.29 -14.30 2.30
C THR A 95 1.43 -14.24 0.78
N ALA A 96 2.67 -14.16 0.28
CA ALA A 96 2.99 -14.18 -1.14
C ALA A 96 4.16 -15.13 -1.47
N PRO A 97 4.07 -16.44 -1.10
CA PRO A 97 5.19 -17.38 -1.21
C PRO A 97 5.32 -18.01 -2.61
N ALA A 98 4.27 -17.97 -3.41
CA ALA A 98 4.23 -18.62 -4.70
C ALA A 98 4.77 -17.70 -5.79
N VAL A 99 5.72 -18.22 -6.57
CA VAL A 99 6.33 -17.50 -7.70
C VAL A 99 6.31 -18.42 -8.91
N THR A 100 5.80 -17.90 -10.02
CA THR A 100 5.81 -18.56 -11.33
C THR A 100 6.56 -17.71 -12.34
N ARG A 101 6.88 -18.28 -13.51
CA ARG A 101 7.37 -17.52 -14.66
C ARG A 101 6.25 -16.76 -15.34
N SER A 102 6.61 -15.71 -16.08
CA SER A 102 5.71 -14.83 -16.82
C SER A 102 5.07 -15.43 -18.10
N GLY A 103 5.35 -16.71 -18.39
CA GLY A 103 4.84 -17.38 -19.59
C GLY A 103 5.27 -16.69 -20.88
N ASN A 104 4.30 -16.28 -21.70
CA ASN A 104 4.52 -15.57 -22.97
C ASN A 104 4.90 -14.09 -22.80
N ILE A 105 4.81 -13.53 -21.60
CA ILE A 105 5.08 -12.10 -21.34
C ILE A 105 6.59 -11.89 -21.22
N LYS A 106 7.14 -10.97 -22.02
CA LYS A 106 8.60 -10.79 -22.17
C LYS A 106 9.20 -9.65 -21.35
N CYS A 107 8.37 -8.73 -20.84
CA CYS A 107 8.84 -7.53 -20.15
C CYS A 107 9.31 -7.78 -18.72
N TYR A 108 8.88 -8.87 -18.08
CA TYR A 108 9.31 -9.31 -16.75
C TYR A 108 9.48 -10.83 -16.72
N LYS A 109 10.17 -11.36 -15.70
CA LYS A 109 10.50 -12.78 -15.60
C LYS A 109 9.55 -13.56 -14.70
N TYR A 110 9.07 -12.92 -13.64
CA TYR A 110 8.36 -13.60 -12.56
C TYR A 110 6.99 -12.98 -12.26
N ILE A 111 6.10 -13.80 -11.74
CA ILE A 111 4.84 -13.38 -11.15
C ILE A 111 4.85 -13.86 -9.70
N ILE A 112 4.71 -12.93 -8.76
CA ILE A 112 4.56 -13.22 -7.33
C ILE A 112 3.06 -13.29 -7.03
N HIS A 113 2.58 -14.41 -6.51
CA HIS A 113 1.16 -14.60 -6.23
C HIS A 113 0.86 -14.28 -4.76
N ALA A 114 0.19 -13.16 -4.56
CA ALA A 114 -0.22 -12.61 -3.28
C ALA A 114 -1.58 -13.20 -2.88
N GLY A 115 -1.61 -14.02 -1.83
CA GLY A 115 -2.82 -14.62 -1.27
C GLY A 115 -3.68 -13.58 -0.59
N GLN A 116 -4.79 -13.22 -1.24
CA GLN A 116 -5.63 -12.10 -0.88
C GLN A 116 -6.84 -12.51 -0.01
N ARG A 117 -7.26 -11.62 0.89
CA ARG A 117 -8.61 -11.58 1.49
C ARG A 117 -9.10 -10.14 1.74
N ASP A 118 -10.37 -10.01 2.11
CA ASP A 118 -11.03 -8.75 2.52
C ASP A 118 -10.76 -8.42 4.00
N ASP A 119 -9.48 -8.46 4.39
CA ASP A 119 -9.03 -8.11 5.73
C ASP A 119 -7.84 -7.16 5.63
N GLU A 120 -7.89 -6.07 6.40
CA GLU A 120 -6.91 -5.00 6.40
C GLU A 120 -5.50 -5.49 6.75
N GLN A 121 -5.39 -6.32 7.79
CA GLN A 121 -4.11 -6.81 8.27
C GLN A 121 -3.51 -7.82 7.29
N LEU A 122 -4.35 -8.70 6.73
CA LEU A 122 -3.88 -9.66 5.72
C LEU A 122 -3.44 -8.95 4.43
N LEU A 123 -4.11 -7.87 4.01
CA LEU A 123 -3.64 -7.05 2.89
C LEU A 123 -2.25 -6.49 3.18
N TYR A 124 -2.08 -5.82 4.32
CA TYR A 124 -0.79 -5.28 4.75
C TYR A 124 0.32 -6.36 4.78
N ASP A 125 0.05 -7.50 5.41
CA ASP A 125 1.01 -8.60 5.55
C ASP A 125 1.40 -9.16 4.17
N CYS A 126 0.43 -9.29 3.27
CA CYS A 126 0.65 -9.82 1.93
C CYS A 126 1.53 -8.89 1.07
N ILE A 127 1.35 -7.57 1.15
CA ILE A 127 2.21 -6.60 0.45
C ILE A 127 3.65 -6.65 1.00
N LYS A 128 3.79 -6.75 2.31
CA LYS A 128 5.11 -6.86 2.96
C LYS A 128 5.81 -8.15 2.57
N ASP A 129 5.08 -9.27 2.53
CA ASP A 129 5.60 -10.57 2.12
C ASP A 129 5.95 -10.59 0.62
N THR A 130 5.18 -9.88 -0.22
CA THR A 130 5.52 -9.67 -1.64
C THR A 130 6.89 -9.01 -1.80
N CYS A 131 7.18 -7.97 -1.03
CA CYS A 131 8.48 -7.29 -1.06
C CYS A 131 9.62 -8.21 -0.61
N ARG A 132 9.39 -9.03 0.43
CA ARG A 132 10.34 -10.04 0.90
C ARG A 132 10.58 -11.13 -0.13
N THR A 133 9.53 -11.64 -0.77
CA THR A 133 9.63 -12.62 -1.85
C THR A 133 10.42 -12.06 -3.03
N ALA A 134 10.22 -10.80 -3.41
CA ALA A 134 11.03 -10.16 -4.44
C ALA A 134 12.52 -10.15 -4.07
N CYS A 135 12.86 -9.83 -2.82
CA CYS A 135 14.24 -9.91 -2.33
C CYS A 135 14.81 -11.32 -2.39
N ASN A 136 14.05 -12.33 -1.97
CA ASN A 136 14.47 -13.74 -1.98
C ASN A 136 14.79 -14.26 -3.40
N TYR A 137 14.15 -13.67 -4.42
CA TYR A 137 14.40 -13.96 -5.82
C TYR A 137 15.45 -13.04 -6.46
N ASN A 138 16.13 -12.21 -5.67
CA ASN A 138 17.14 -11.24 -6.12
C ASN A 138 16.61 -10.23 -7.15
N LEU A 139 15.35 -9.82 -7.01
CA LEU A 139 14.69 -8.89 -7.92
C LEU A 139 14.93 -7.45 -7.47
N LYS A 140 15.11 -6.55 -8.44
CA LYS A 140 15.30 -5.11 -8.20
C LYS A 140 14.00 -4.33 -8.27
N SER A 141 12.99 -4.83 -8.98
CA SER A 141 11.71 -4.13 -9.13
C SER A 141 10.51 -5.06 -9.07
N VAL A 142 9.43 -4.59 -8.42
CA VAL A 142 8.13 -5.26 -8.39
C VAL A 142 7.01 -4.27 -8.69
N SER A 143 6.06 -4.66 -9.53
CA SER A 143 4.79 -3.94 -9.71
C SER A 143 3.67 -4.65 -8.97
N ILE A 144 2.91 -3.92 -8.16
CA ILE A 144 1.86 -4.41 -7.28
C ILE A 144 0.53 -3.76 -7.69
N PRO A 145 -0.54 -4.53 -7.96
CA PRO A 145 -1.85 -3.97 -8.29
C PRO A 145 -2.56 -3.47 -7.03
N ALA A 146 -3.71 -2.80 -7.19
CA ALA A 146 -4.58 -2.52 -6.06
C ALA A 146 -5.28 -3.81 -5.59
N ILE A 147 -4.56 -4.60 -4.80
CA ILE A 147 -5.04 -5.85 -4.24
C ILE A 147 -6.30 -5.57 -3.39
N SER A 148 -7.33 -6.39 -3.56
CA SER A 148 -8.65 -6.26 -2.92
C SER A 148 -9.57 -5.11 -3.35
N SER A 149 -9.13 -4.07 -4.07
CA SER A 149 -10.02 -2.95 -4.41
C SER A 149 -10.86 -3.13 -5.68
N GLY A 150 -10.66 -4.23 -6.41
CA GLY A 150 -11.42 -4.58 -7.61
C GLY A 150 -12.74 -5.30 -7.29
N ILE A 151 -12.90 -6.53 -7.77
CA ILE A 151 -14.13 -7.36 -7.62
C ILE A 151 -14.59 -7.48 -6.15
N PHE A 152 -13.65 -7.40 -5.22
CA PHE A 152 -13.90 -7.59 -3.79
C PHE A 152 -14.38 -6.32 -3.07
N GLY A 153 -14.38 -5.16 -3.72
CA GLY A 153 -14.99 -3.95 -3.19
C GLY A 153 -14.32 -3.36 -1.94
N PHE A 154 -13.06 -3.72 -1.66
CA PHE A 154 -12.32 -3.11 -0.56
C PHE A 154 -12.12 -1.61 -0.82
N PRO A 155 -12.35 -0.72 0.17
CA PRO A 155 -12.30 0.71 -0.05
C PRO A 155 -10.93 1.16 -0.60
N ARG A 156 -10.95 1.89 -1.73
CA ARG A 156 -9.73 2.33 -2.45
C ARG A 156 -8.77 3.11 -1.56
N GLU A 157 -9.29 4.00 -0.70
CA GLU A 157 -8.48 4.79 0.23
C GLU A 157 -7.76 3.91 1.26
N LEU A 158 -8.46 2.91 1.81
CA LEU A 158 -7.86 1.96 2.75
C LEU A 158 -6.85 1.05 2.04
N CYS A 159 -7.15 0.62 0.80
CA CYS A 159 -6.21 -0.15 -0.02
C CYS A 159 -4.91 0.62 -0.19
N ALA A 160 -5.01 1.89 -0.61
CA ALA A 160 -3.87 2.79 -0.77
C ALA A 160 -3.08 2.90 0.54
N ALA A 161 -3.77 3.15 1.66
CA ALA A 161 -3.13 3.31 2.96
C ALA A 161 -2.32 2.06 3.37
N HIS A 162 -2.90 0.87 3.22
CA HIS A 162 -2.23 -0.38 3.60
C HIS A 162 -1.07 -0.75 2.67
N LEU A 163 -1.21 -0.51 1.36
CA LEU A 163 -0.12 -0.72 0.40
C LEU A 163 1.10 0.17 0.72
N PHE A 164 0.88 1.47 0.92
CA PHE A 164 1.97 2.40 1.26
C PHE A 164 2.59 2.05 2.61
N ARG A 165 1.77 1.83 3.64
CA ARG A 165 2.25 1.48 4.99
C ARG A 165 3.11 0.21 4.98
N ALA A 166 2.68 -0.83 4.27
CA ALA A 166 3.44 -2.08 4.18
C ALA A 166 4.82 -1.89 3.53
N VAL A 167 4.91 -1.05 2.50
CA VAL A 167 6.17 -0.74 1.81
C VAL A 167 7.06 0.19 2.65
N GLU A 168 6.49 1.15 3.37
CA GLU A 168 7.20 2.00 4.34
C GLU A 168 7.80 1.17 5.47
N ASP A 169 7.02 0.28 6.08
CA ASP A 169 7.49 -0.59 7.15
C ASP A 169 8.54 -1.59 6.63
N PHE A 170 8.35 -2.14 5.42
CA PHE A 170 9.40 -2.95 4.76
C PHE A 170 10.68 -2.15 4.58
N CYS A 171 10.60 -0.90 4.12
CA CYS A 171 11.75 -0.01 3.92
C CYS A 171 12.46 0.30 5.25
N PHE A 172 11.70 0.55 6.31
CA PHE A 172 12.23 0.81 7.64
C PHE A 172 12.96 -0.40 8.23
N GLU A 173 12.35 -1.59 8.15
CA GLU A 173 12.92 -2.84 8.67
C GLU A 173 14.18 -3.29 7.92
N ASN A 174 14.35 -2.83 6.67
CA ASN A 174 15.41 -3.31 5.78
C ASN A 174 16.41 -2.23 5.38
N ARG A 175 16.61 -1.22 6.23
CA ARG A 175 17.57 -0.13 5.98
C ARG A 175 18.99 -0.65 5.71
N PRO A 176 19.64 -0.26 4.59
CA PRO A 176 21.02 -0.63 4.28
C PRO A 176 22.02 -0.22 5.37
N GLU A 177 21.75 0.87 6.10
CA GLU A 177 22.59 1.34 7.20
C GLU A 177 22.55 0.41 8.42
N ILE A 178 21.47 -0.37 8.56
CA ILE A 178 21.29 -1.38 9.60
C ILE A 178 21.81 -2.74 9.12
N LEU A 179 21.59 -3.07 7.84
CA LEU A 179 21.94 -4.37 7.24
C LEU A 179 23.34 -4.33 6.60
N VAL A 180 24.38 -4.46 7.43
CA VAL A 180 25.80 -4.39 7.00
C VAL A 180 26.18 -5.54 6.03
N ASP A 181 25.52 -6.71 6.13
CA ASP A 181 25.89 -7.92 5.37
C ASP A 181 24.85 -8.37 4.32
N SER A 182 23.66 -7.76 4.28
CA SER A 182 22.57 -8.21 3.41
C SER A 182 21.66 -7.06 2.98
N ILE A 183 22.20 -6.17 2.15
CA ILE A 183 21.40 -5.10 1.54
C ILE A 183 20.28 -5.74 0.69
N PRO A 184 19.01 -5.31 0.84
CA PRO A 184 17.91 -5.80 0.02
C PRO A 184 18.24 -5.65 -1.46
N THR A 185 17.75 -6.54 -2.32
CA THR A 185 17.92 -6.39 -3.77
C THR A 185 16.87 -5.46 -4.37
N LEU A 186 15.67 -5.42 -3.78
CA LEU A 186 14.57 -4.58 -4.19
C LEU A 186 14.90 -3.09 -4.06
N ARG A 187 14.71 -2.33 -5.12
CA ARG A 187 14.96 -0.88 -5.21
C ARG A 187 13.77 -0.09 -5.74
N PHE A 188 12.85 -0.74 -6.42
CA PHE A 188 11.71 -0.10 -7.04
C PHE A 188 10.42 -0.88 -6.73
N VAL A 189 9.48 -0.22 -6.08
CA VAL A 189 8.09 -0.70 -5.97
C VAL A 189 7.22 0.22 -6.81
N ARG A 190 6.35 -0.37 -7.63
CA ARG A 190 5.37 0.39 -8.40
C ARG A 190 3.97 -0.09 -8.05
N PHE A 191 3.10 0.82 -7.67
CA PHE A 191 1.67 0.54 -7.58
C PHE A 191 1.02 0.84 -8.93
N THR A 192 0.44 -0.16 -9.57
CA THR A 192 -0.11 -0.05 -10.94
C THR A 192 -1.55 -0.53 -10.96
N ASP A 193 -2.47 0.34 -11.36
CA ASP A 193 -3.86 -0.03 -11.54
C ASP A 193 -4.43 0.60 -12.83
N ASN A 194 -5.45 -0.02 -13.42
CA ASN A 194 -6.10 0.50 -14.62
C ASN A 194 -7.37 1.31 -14.31
N ASP A 195 -7.83 1.32 -13.06
CA ASP A 195 -8.95 2.12 -12.56
C ASP A 195 -8.45 3.49 -12.09
N PHE A 196 -8.81 4.53 -12.84
CA PHE A 196 -8.38 5.90 -12.55
C PHE A 196 -8.73 6.39 -11.14
N PRO A 197 -9.95 6.16 -10.59
CA PRO A 197 -10.26 6.49 -9.20
C PRO A 197 -9.35 5.81 -8.17
N THR A 198 -8.99 4.53 -8.37
CA THR A 198 -8.06 3.82 -7.49
C THR A 198 -6.67 4.44 -7.54
N VAL A 199 -6.16 4.70 -8.75
CA VAL A 199 -4.87 5.37 -8.95
C VAL A 199 -4.88 6.76 -8.30
N GLN A 200 -5.99 7.49 -8.36
CA GLN A 200 -6.09 8.81 -7.73
C GLN A 200 -5.88 8.75 -6.21
N GLU A 201 -6.41 7.73 -5.53
CA GLU A 201 -6.16 7.53 -4.09
C GLU A 201 -4.68 7.23 -3.80
N PHE A 202 -4.04 6.43 -4.65
CA PHE A 202 -2.62 6.10 -4.52
C PHE A 202 -1.75 7.34 -4.72
N GLN A 203 -2.12 8.17 -5.71
CA GLN A 203 -1.45 9.44 -5.99
C GLN A 203 -1.54 10.40 -4.80
N LYS A 204 -2.72 10.55 -4.15
CA LYS A 204 -2.84 11.39 -2.94
C LYS A 204 -1.86 10.93 -1.86
N LYS A 205 -1.83 9.63 -1.55
CA LYS A 205 -0.91 9.05 -0.56
C LYS A 205 0.56 9.30 -0.91
N SER A 206 0.95 9.18 -2.19
CA SER A 206 2.32 9.44 -2.64
C SER A 206 2.83 10.87 -2.38
N TYR A 207 1.97 11.84 -2.11
CA TYR A 207 2.38 13.20 -1.75
C TYR A 207 2.34 13.49 -0.24
N GLY A 208 2.19 12.46 0.61
CA GLY A 208 1.91 12.67 2.03
C GLY A 208 0.54 13.33 2.27
N GLN A 209 -0.27 13.51 1.22
CA GLN A 209 -1.67 13.91 1.37
C GLN A 209 -2.45 12.68 1.74
N LEU A 210 -2.51 12.41 3.05
CA LEU A 210 -3.57 11.75 3.80
C LEU A 210 -2.92 11.26 5.11
N ASP A 211 -2.48 12.20 5.95
CA ASP A 211 -2.47 11.99 7.41
C ASP A 211 -3.93 11.92 7.86
N PHE A 212 -4.60 10.81 7.57
CA PHE A 212 -5.74 10.40 8.39
C PHE A 212 -5.20 9.37 9.37
N PRO A 213 -5.09 9.69 10.66
CA PRO A 213 -5.01 8.64 11.65
C PRO A 213 -6.29 7.83 11.46
N ILE A 214 -6.17 6.56 11.07
CA ILE A 214 -7.26 5.60 11.23
C ILE A 214 -7.47 5.52 12.74
N ASN A 215 -8.38 6.36 13.24
CA ASN A 215 -8.69 6.45 14.64
C ASN A 215 -9.80 5.45 14.97
N ASP A 216 -9.93 5.12 16.26
CA ASP A 216 -10.97 4.19 16.72
C ASP A 216 -12.39 4.66 16.33
N GLU A 217 -12.57 5.96 16.07
CA GLU A 217 -13.81 6.55 15.61
C GLU A 217 -14.19 6.08 14.19
N MET A 218 -13.26 6.10 13.23
CA MET A 218 -13.50 5.59 11.86
C MET A 218 -13.68 4.06 11.83
N ILE A 219 -12.93 3.33 12.66
CA ILE A 219 -13.11 1.87 12.81
C ILE A 219 -14.49 1.57 13.43
N ASN A 220 -14.93 2.38 14.39
CA ASN A 220 -16.25 2.26 15.00
C ASN A 220 -17.37 2.72 14.05
N GLU A 221 -17.11 3.67 13.16
CA GLU A 221 -18.05 4.09 12.10
C GLU A 221 -18.24 2.98 11.07
N VAL A 222 -17.16 2.32 10.62
CA VAL A 222 -17.24 1.15 9.72
C VAL A 222 -17.92 -0.04 10.41
N LYS A 223 -17.65 -0.26 11.71
CA LYS A 223 -18.31 -1.31 12.51
C LYS A 223 -19.78 -0.99 12.81
N SER A 224 -20.14 0.28 13.06
CA SER A 224 -21.54 0.67 13.26
C SER A 224 -22.32 0.61 11.95
N HIS A 225 -21.72 0.99 10.82
CA HIS A 225 -22.34 0.82 9.51
C HIS A 225 -22.53 -0.67 9.17
N LYS A 226 -21.54 -1.55 9.45
CA LYS A 226 -21.74 -3.01 9.30
C LYS A 226 -22.86 -3.57 10.18
N LYS A 227 -23.02 -3.05 11.41
CA LYS A 227 -24.04 -3.50 12.36
C LYS A 227 -25.43 -2.93 12.05
N GLU A 228 -25.53 -1.67 11.64
CA GLU A 228 -26.78 -1.06 11.16
C GLU A 228 -27.26 -1.70 9.86
N ILE A 229 -26.35 -2.11 8.95
CA ILE A 229 -26.69 -2.87 7.73
C ILE A 229 -27.23 -4.27 8.08
N GLN A 230 -26.74 -4.91 9.14
CA GLN A 230 -27.20 -6.22 9.59
C GLN A 230 -28.55 -6.15 10.33
N ASP A 231 -28.85 -5.00 10.96
CA ASP A 231 -30.11 -4.75 11.66
C ASP A 231 -31.21 -4.15 10.73
N GLN A 232 -30.83 -3.59 9.55
CA GLN A 232 -31.75 -2.96 8.58
C GLN A 232 -32.20 -3.85 7.41
N GLU A 233 -32.06 -5.19 7.50
CA GLU A 233 -32.61 -6.15 6.51
C GLU A 233 -34.16 -6.22 6.46
N THR A 234 -34.87 -5.14 6.80
CA THR A 234 -36.30 -4.99 6.53
C THR A 234 -36.66 -3.58 6.04
N GLN A 235 -36.29 -3.23 4.80
CA GLN A 235 -37.16 -2.63 3.76
C GLN A 235 -36.37 -1.96 2.63
N THR A 236 -36.49 -2.58 1.44
CA THR A 236 -36.40 -2.05 0.06
C THR A 236 -35.97 -0.57 -0.14
N MET A 237 -34.69 -0.36 -0.47
CA MET A 237 -34.18 0.68 -1.37
C MET A 237 -33.13 0.06 -2.30
N SER A 238 -33.03 0.55 -3.54
CA SER A 238 -32.07 0.03 -4.53
C SER A 238 -30.65 0.56 -4.22
N TYR A 239 -29.63 -0.27 -4.46
CA TYR A 239 -28.20 0.09 -4.28
C TYR A 239 -27.84 1.45 -4.92
N ASP A 240 -28.42 1.75 -6.09
CA ASP A 240 -28.15 3.00 -6.81
C ASP A 240 -28.67 4.24 -6.06
N GLU A 241 -29.76 4.10 -5.29
CA GLU A 241 -30.35 5.20 -4.52
C GLU A 241 -29.52 5.50 -3.26
N VAL A 242 -28.95 4.44 -2.66
CA VAL A 242 -28.06 4.54 -1.50
C VAL A 242 -26.74 5.19 -1.92
N GLU A 243 -26.16 4.75 -3.03
CA GLU A 243 -24.92 5.30 -3.59
C GLU A 243 -25.09 6.79 -3.95
N MET A 244 -26.22 7.17 -4.56
CA MET A 244 -26.52 8.56 -4.89
C MET A 244 -26.63 9.46 -3.64
N ILE A 245 -27.17 8.97 -2.53
CA ILE A 245 -27.28 9.73 -1.27
C ILE A 245 -25.90 9.90 -0.62
N ILE A 246 -25.10 8.84 -0.58
CA ILE A 246 -23.73 8.87 -0.04
C ILE A 246 -22.86 9.84 -0.85
N GLU A 247 -22.88 9.74 -2.18
CA GLU A 247 -22.15 10.66 -3.05
C GLU A 247 -22.57 12.12 -2.82
N LYS A 248 -23.88 12.38 -2.68
CA LYS A 248 -24.39 13.73 -2.46
C LYS A 248 -23.94 14.32 -1.13
N GLN A 249 -23.88 13.51 -0.08
CA GLN A 249 -23.42 13.94 1.25
C GLN A 249 -21.91 14.19 1.27
N ILE A 250 -21.11 13.31 0.63
CA ILE A 250 -19.66 13.49 0.47
C ILE A 250 -19.36 14.77 -0.32
N ARG A 251 -20.07 15.02 -1.44
CA ARG A 251 -19.88 16.23 -2.24
C ARG A 251 -20.20 17.51 -1.47
N VAL A 252 -21.24 17.51 -0.63
CA VAL A 252 -21.58 18.65 0.23
C VAL A 252 -20.49 18.89 1.28
N LYS A 253 -19.98 17.82 1.91
CA LYS A 253 -18.92 17.91 2.92
C LYS A 253 -17.61 18.46 2.32
N ILE A 254 -17.21 17.94 1.16
CA ILE A 254 -16.04 18.44 0.40
C ILE A 254 -16.24 19.91 0.01
N LYS A 255 -17.42 20.29 -0.50
CA LYS A 255 -17.69 21.68 -0.92
C LYS A 255 -17.63 22.66 0.27
N ASN A 256 -18.10 22.24 1.43
CA ASN A 256 -18.04 23.04 2.65
C ASN A 256 -16.60 23.17 3.19
N GLU A 257 -15.81 22.09 3.13
CA GLU A 257 -14.39 22.10 3.53
C GLU A 257 -13.52 22.93 2.57
N LEU A 258 -13.79 22.88 1.27
CA LEU A 258 -13.13 23.72 0.27
C LEU A 258 -13.48 25.20 0.46
N ALA A 259 -14.75 25.52 0.72
CA ALA A 259 -15.18 26.88 1.03
C ALA A 259 -14.54 27.42 2.32
N ALA A 260 -14.35 26.57 3.34
CA ALA A 260 -13.64 26.92 4.56
C ALA A 260 -12.12 27.10 4.35
N ARG A 261 -11.52 26.35 3.42
CA ARG A 261 -10.11 26.51 3.03
C ARG A 261 -9.85 27.79 2.24
N ASP A 262 -10.72 28.17 1.30
CA ASP A 262 -10.56 29.42 0.54
C ASP A 262 -10.60 30.67 1.45
N GLN A 263 -11.43 30.64 2.51
CA GLN A 263 -11.45 31.69 3.52
C GLN A 263 -10.16 31.73 4.37
N ASN A 264 -9.55 30.58 4.64
CA ASN A 264 -8.29 30.49 5.39
C ASN A 264 -7.06 30.83 4.54
N VAL A 265 -7.07 30.51 3.24
CA VAL A 265 -6.00 30.83 2.27
C VAL A 265 -5.97 32.32 1.94
N GLN A 266 -7.13 33.00 1.89
CA GLN A 266 -7.17 34.46 1.77
C GLN A 266 -6.56 35.16 2.99
N ASN A 267 -6.60 34.54 4.17
CA ASN A 267 -5.99 35.07 5.39
C ASN A 267 -4.49 34.72 5.53
N SER A 268 -4.02 33.61 4.95
CA SER A 268 -2.61 33.16 5.08
C SER A 268 -1.66 33.67 3.98
N ASN A 269 -2.17 34.15 2.84
CA ASN A 269 -1.36 34.70 1.75
C ASN A 269 -0.65 36.04 2.05
N GLN A 270 -0.66 36.53 3.30
CA GLN A 270 0.18 37.64 3.73
C GLN A 270 1.58 37.22 4.26
N SER A 271 1.92 35.92 4.32
CA SER A 271 3.21 35.51 4.89
C SER A 271 3.74 34.17 4.35
N GLN A 272 4.54 34.25 3.27
CA GLN A 272 5.65 33.39 2.77
C GLN A 272 5.64 31.84 2.83
N ASN A 273 6.14 31.24 1.73
CA ASN A 273 6.52 29.82 1.49
C ASN A 273 7.80 29.40 2.26
N PRO A 274 7.99 28.12 2.65
CA PRO A 274 8.83 27.19 1.87
C PRO A 274 8.52 25.66 1.96
N THR A 275 9.23 24.90 1.12
CA THR A 275 9.39 23.43 0.96
C THR A 275 9.13 22.54 2.19
N PHE A 276 8.37 21.45 1.98
CA PHE A 276 7.97 20.50 3.04
C PHE A 276 8.79 19.21 2.97
N THR A 277 9.54 18.91 4.03
CA THR A 277 10.15 17.60 4.31
C THR A 277 9.42 17.02 5.52
N GLN A 278 8.82 15.84 5.39
CA GLN A 278 8.14 15.14 6.49
C GLN A 278 8.97 13.93 6.94
N TYR A 279 8.91 13.65 8.25
CA TYR A 279 9.62 12.55 8.90
C TYR A 279 8.60 11.53 9.41
N TYR A 280 8.71 10.27 9.02
CA TYR A 280 7.83 9.18 9.47
C TYR A 280 8.48 8.39 10.60
N GLN A 281 7.80 8.24 11.75
CA GLN A 281 8.21 7.32 12.82
C GLN A 281 7.28 6.10 12.84
N PRO A 282 7.81 4.86 12.76
CA PRO A 282 6.97 3.67 12.83
C PRO A 282 6.36 3.50 14.22
N SER A 283 5.10 3.08 14.27
CA SER A 283 4.40 2.81 15.52
C SER A 283 4.92 1.51 16.16
N VAL A 284 5.69 1.63 17.23
CA VAL A 284 6.05 0.47 18.06
C VAL A 284 4.94 0.27 19.09
N ASN A 285 4.17 -0.80 18.94
CA ASN A 285 3.09 -1.22 19.86
C ASN A 285 1.93 -0.23 20.04
N GLY A 286 1.07 -0.05 19.02
CA GLY A 286 -0.38 0.18 19.19
C GLY A 286 -0.89 1.17 20.24
N GLN A 287 -0.08 2.12 20.72
CA GLN A 287 -0.45 3.14 21.69
C GLN A 287 -0.01 4.50 21.19
N GLN A 288 -1.01 5.38 21.06
CA GLN A 288 -0.86 6.77 20.70
C GLN A 288 0.07 7.48 21.70
N TYR A 289 1.14 8.08 21.19
CA TYR A 289 1.80 9.18 21.88
C TYR A 289 1.42 10.50 21.20
N SER A 290 0.61 11.26 21.92
CA SER A 290 0.50 12.69 21.72
C SER A 290 1.80 13.38 22.16
N ARG A 291 2.18 14.44 21.43
CA ARG A 291 2.63 15.78 21.90
C ARG A 291 4.10 16.23 21.75
N TYR A 292 4.16 17.50 21.30
CA TYR A 292 5.00 18.66 21.70
C TYR A 292 6.49 18.71 21.35
N PHE A 293 6.89 19.87 20.80
CA PHE A 293 8.01 20.73 21.26
C PHE A 293 7.56 22.19 21.02
N HIS A 294 7.49 23.13 21.97
CA HIS A 294 8.53 23.72 22.84
C HIS A 294 9.79 24.11 22.06
N GLY A 295 9.76 25.30 21.47
CA GLY A 295 10.96 26.00 21.03
C GLY A 295 11.56 26.77 22.20
N ASN A 296 12.82 26.46 22.52
CA ASN A 296 13.70 27.37 23.25
C ASN A 296 14.75 27.90 22.29
N ASP A 297 14.79 29.23 22.22
CA ASP A 297 15.93 30.14 22.19
C ASP A 297 17.24 29.65 21.60
N LEU A 298 17.73 30.40 20.61
CA LEU A 298 19.12 30.88 20.58
C LEU A 298 19.17 32.27 19.94
N ASP A 299 19.75 33.21 20.71
CA ASP A 299 20.44 34.43 20.25
C ASP A 299 21.62 34.11 19.31
#